data_AF-A0A3S4FW65-F1
#
_entry.id   AF-A0A3S4FW65-F1
#
_cell.length_a   1.000
_cell.length_b   1.000
_cell.length_c   1.000
_cell.angle_alpha   90.00
_cell.angle_beta   90.00
_cell.angle_gamma   90.00
#
_symmetry.space_group_name_H-M   'P 1'
#
loop_
_entity.id
_entity.type
_entity.pdbx_description
1 polymer ?
#
loop_
_entity_poly.entity_id
_entity_poly.type
_entity_poly.pdbx_seq_one_letter_code
_entity_poly.pdbx_strand_id
1 'polypeptide(L)'
;MAGNGDGGANQVGAELSADGGAGRDALSANLIVKSIASIDLWGARVTTIDSNVDNFRHFEQLDMAGYIGQAEATLQRINWSGSKTDSVATQAHVFDYGLLTGNATAEGSRGGYVIQHTLPEDLGSAGLLLSGKADNVKVINASAAAGKLEIDSVGNQADSLLQIDFLANALNRFEVLFSGGNNAGTLVLNSSGDDNPLSQIAITTGAWRSGELTLAGDNQQVREIILDGKAALTLHLSDGYDNLALVDASAFDRNALNLTASDGGSGDGMLIQMLDLLPLSDSAQAALAPILTDLGLHGEQLLVRGGDGDDRFSVAGDTSLVGGGGNNSFSLQSSTAESGVTLRDFSLSSGSISDALSNLRFSTQSGSALTDYGVSDAQDIEARIGVLSEQPLSASALLAALLDLEQPGALSAKVGISSVLGEVSSSYLIVDNNDNQALDAADSVIMLQGLEHQALLDGLHYAPQQLAINGVADPSSDLAA
;
A
#
# COMPACT_ATOMS: atom_id res chain seq x y z
N MET A 1 16.95 19.11 34.17
CA MET A 1 16.39 19.40 32.84
C MET A 1 16.14 18.05 32.18
N ALA A 2 15.02 17.88 31.50
CA ALA A 2 14.63 16.61 30.89
C ALA A 2 14.11 16.88 29.48
N GLY A 3 14.61 16.12 28.51
CA GLY A 3 14.18 16.18 27.12
C GLY A 3 15.01 17.11 26.25
N ASN A 4 14.52 17.35 25.05
CA ASN A 4 15.15 18.14 24.01
C ASN A 4 14.14 19.15 23.47
N GLY A 5 14.36 20.43 23.76
CA GLY A 5 13.49 21.53 23.31
C GLY A 5 14.06 22.34 22.15
N ASP A 6 15.35 22.16 21.84
CA ASP A 6 16.13 23.12 21.02
C ASP A 6 16.80 22.45 19.80
N GLY A 7 16.51 21.18 19.50
CA GLY A 7 16.99 20.48 18.29
C GLY A 7 18.42 19.93 18.38
N GLY A 8 18.85 19.49 19.57
CA GLY A 8 20.20 18.99 19.85
C GLY A 8 20.28 17.50 20.18
N ALA A 9 21.37 17.05 20.84
CA ALA A 9 21.38 15.74 21.47
C ALA A 9 20.40 15.72 22.64
N ASN A 10 19.74 14.59 22.90
CA ASN A 10 18.86 14.48 24.06
C ASN A 10 19.68 14.70 25.32
N GLN A 11 19.24 15.61 26.19
CA GLN A 11 19.89 15.89 27.46
C GLN A 11 18.94 15.55 28.60
N VAL A 12 19.30 14.52 29.33
CA VAL A 12 18.54 14.05 30.49
C VAL A 12 19.48 14.01 31.68
N GLY A 13 19.05 14.57 32.80
CA GLY A 13 19.84 14.52 34.03
C GLY A 13 20.16 13.09 34.42
N ALA A 14 21.41 12.81 34.80
CA ALA A 14 21.88 11.45 35.12
C ALA A 14 21.07 10.77 36.24
N GLU A 15 20.44 11.56 37.12
CA GLU A 15 19.61 11.08 38.24
C GLU A 15 18.13 10.91 37.87
N LEU A 16 17.71 11.24 36.64
CA LEU A 16 16.33 11.02 36.23
C LEU A 16 16.12 9.53 35.97
N SER A 17 15.30 8.91 36.82
CA SER A 17 14.83 7.53 36.67
C SER A 17 13.31 7.48 36.86
N ALA A 18 12.65 6.55 36.17
CA ALA A 18 11.22 6.33 36.32
C ALA A 18 10.85 4.85 36.19
N ASP A 19 9.71 4.51 36.78
CA ASP A 19 9.13 3.17 36.79
C ASP A 19 7.64 3.32 36.45
N GLY A 20 7.19 2.80 35.31
CA GLY A 20 5.79 2.88 34.90
C GLY A 20 4.86 2.07 35.81
N GLY A 21 5.39 1.04 36.46
CA GLY A 21 4.65 0.17 37.35
C GLY A 21 3.93 -0.95 36.62
N ALA A 22 2.67 -1.19 36.97
CA ALA A 22 1.87 -2.25 36.35
C ALA A 22 0.87 -1.64 35.37
N GLY A 23 0.85 -2.13 34.15
CA GLY A 23 -0.06 -1.63 33.14
C GLY A 23 0.54 -1.72 31.75
N ARG A 24 0.12 -0.79 30.90
CA ARG A 24 0.75 -0.52 29.61
C ARG A 24 1.16 0.94 29.64
N ASP A 25 2.43 1.15 29.89
CA ASP A 25 3.00 2.47 30.13
C ASP A 25 3.86 2.92 28.95
N ALA A 26 3.81 4.21 28.65
CA ALA A 26 4.54 4.79 27.52
C ALA A 26 5.61 5.77 28.00
N LEU A 27 6.82 5.64 27.46
CA LEU A 27 7.93 6.56 27.69
C LEU A 27 8.20 7.38 26.43
N SER A 28 8.29 8.71 26.54
CA SER A 28 8.73 9.54 25.42
C SER A 28 10.18 9.22 25.04
N ALA A 29 10.44 8.98 23.75
CA ALA A 29 11.79 8.73 23.26
C ALA A 29 12.75 9.92 23.44
N ASN A 30 12.24 11.14 23.65
CA ASN A 30 13.05 12.31 23.99
C ASN A 30 13.76 12.17 25.36
N LEU A 31 13.36 11.20 26.19
CA LEU A 31 14.01 10.89 27.47
C LEU A 31 15.16 9.88 27.35
N ILE A 32 15.35 9.28 26.18
CA ILE A 32 16.45 8.35 25.92
C ILE A 32 17.61 9.10 25.28
N VAL A 33 18.78 9.00 25.92
CA VAL A 33 20.04 9.58 25.46
C VAL A 33 20.88 8.49 24.83
N LYS A 34 21.60 8.84 23.76
CA LYS A 34 22.62 8.00 23.16
C LYS A 34 23.93 8.77 23.11
N SER A 35 24.99 8.18 23.67
CA SER A 35 26.33 8.72 23.62
C SER A 35 27.26 7.71 22.94
N ILE A 36 28.08 8.19 22.01
CA ILE A 36 29.01 7.40 21.22
C ILE A 36 30.42 7.95 21.48
N ALA A 37 31.28 7.15 22.11
CA ALA A 37 32.67 7.49 22.33
C ALA A 37 33.57 6.58 21.50
N SER A 38 34.29 7.15 20.53
CA SER A 38 35.25 6.41 19.69
C SER A 38 36.68 6.78 20.04
N ILE A 39 37.56 5.78 20.12
CA ILE A 39 39.00 5.96 20.21
C ILE A 39 39.63 5.36 18.96
N ASP A 40 40.40 6.16 18.22
CA ASP A 40 41.24 5.73 17.10
C ASP A 40 42.71 5.80 17.53
N LEU A 41 43.31 4.62 17.68
CA LEU A 41 44.70 4.43 18.03
C LEU A 41 45.46 3.90 16.81
N TRP A 42 46.14 4.81 16.10
CA TRP A 42 46.95 4.48 14.92
C TRP A 42 46.19 3.73 13.80
N GLY A 43 44.90 4.01 13.61
CA GLY A 43 44.04 3.38 12.62
C GLY A 43 43.24 2.18 13.14
N ALA A 44 43.45 1.75 14.39
CA ALA A 44 42.59 0.79 15.07
C ALA A 44 41.55 1.52 15.91
N ARG A 45 40.25 1.25 15.65
CA ARG A 45 39.14 1.94 16.30
C ARG A 45 38.39 1.04 17.30
N VAL A 46 38.07 1.58 18.46
CA VAL A 46 37.12 1.00 19.41
C VAL A 46 36.04 2.03 19.67
N THR A 47 34.78 1.62 19.64
CA THR A 47 33.64 2.49 19.88
C THR A 47 32.80 1.94 21.03
N THR A 48 32.50 2.78 22.00
CA THR A 48 31.54 2.50 23.07
C THR A 48 30.25 3.25 22.80
N ILE A 49 29.12 2.57 22.97
CA ILE A 49 27.78 3.16 22.94
C ILE A 49 27.20 3.09 24.36
N ASP A 50 26.90 4.25 24.91
CA ASP A 50 26.30 4.46 26.22
C ASP A 50 24.88 5.04 26.09
N SER A 51 24.04 4.76 27.08
CA SER A 51 22.68 5.26 27.15
C SER A 51 22.17 5.28 28.60
N ASN A 52 21.11 6.03 28.84
CA ASN A 52 20.38 6.07 30.11
C ASN A 52 19.16 5.14 30.14
N VAL A 53 19.03 4.19 29.19
CA VAL A 53 17.88 3.26 29.13
C VAL A 53 17.65 2.50 30.45
N ASP A 54 18.72 2.16 31.19
CA ASP A 54 18.63 1.47 32.49
C ASP A 54 17.97 2.31 33.60
N ASN A 55 17.79 3.62 33.37
CA ASN A 55 17.08 4.49 34.31
C ASN A 55 15.55 4.32 34.21
N PHE A 56 15.05 3.64 33.18
CA PHE A 56 13.63 3.49 32.91
C PHE A 56 13.26 2.01 32.87
N ARG A 57 12.17 1.64 33.56
CA ARG A 57 11.69 0.26 33.63
C ARG A 57 10.16 0.22 33.62
N HIS A 58 9.61 -0.91 33.18
CA HIS A 58 8.16 -1.12 33.02
C HIS A 58 7.49 -0.01 32.20
N PHE A 59 8.05 0.25 31.02
CA PHE A 59 7.43 1.09 30.00
C PHE A 59 7.36 0.26 28.72
N GLU A 60 6.23 -0.39 28.48
CA GLU A 60 6.09 -1.33 27.39
C GLU A 60 6.06 -0.62 26.02
N GLN A 61 5.75 0.67 25.96
CA GLN A 61 5.73 1.44 24.72
C GLN A 61 6.73 2.59 24.71
N LEU A 62 7.31 2.86 23.55
CA LEU A 62 8.04 4.10 23.30
C LEU A 62 7.24 5.05 22.42
N ASP A 63 7.02 6.25 22.92
CA ASP A 63 6.30 7.31 22.22
C ASP A 63 7.24 8.13 21.34
N MET A 64 6.99 8.11 20.03
CA MET A 64 7.77 8.80 19.00
C MET A 64 7.28 10.23 18.75
N ALA A 65 6.15 10.63 19.35
CA ALA A 65 5.61 11.96 19.16
C ALA A 65 6.60 13.05 19.58
N GLY A 66 6.81 14.03 18.69
CA GLY A 66 7.73 15.14 18.91
C GLY A 66 9.19 14.73 19.12
N TYR A 67 9.61 13.53 18.69
CA TYR A 67 11.01 13.14 18.79
C TYR A 67 11.88 14.00 17.88
N ILE A 68 12.85 14.69 18.49
CA ILE A 68 13.81 15.55 17.77
C ILE A 68 15.27 15.18 18.09
N GLY A 69 15.49 14.05 18.78
CA GLY A 69 16.79 13.65 19.32
C GLY A 69 17.83 13.31 18.26
N GLN A 70 19.10 13.51 18.64
CA GLN A 70 20.29 12.98 17.96
C GLN A 70 21.26 12.39 19.01
N ALA A 71 22.22 11.57 18.57
CA ALA A 71 23.23 11.02 19.47
C ALA A 71 24.36 12.04 19.75
N GLU A 72 24.89 12.08 20.97
CA GLU A 72 26.15 12.78 21.23
C GLU A 72 27.31 11.88 20.80
N ALA A 73 28.16 12.32 19.87
CA ALA A 73 29.26 11.50 19.39
C ALA A 73 30.62 12.21 19.46
N THR A 74 31.65 11.49 19.90
CA THR A 74 33.03 11.98 19.97
C THR A 74 34.02 10.98 19.37
N LEU A 75 35.10 11.51 18.77
CA LEU A 75 36.21 10.73 18.26
C LEU A 75 37.52 11.26 18.82
N GLN A 76 38.18 10.46 19.65
CA GLN A 76 39.53 10.70 20.14
C GLN A 76 40.54 10.04 19.20
N ARG A 77 41.34 10.83 18.48
CA ARG A 77 42.45 10.34 17.66
C ARG A 77 43.75 10.47 18.43
N ILE A 78 44.47 9.35 18.59
CA ILE A 78 45.77 9.28 19.24
C ILE A 78 46.84 8.98 18.18
N ASN A 79 47.78 9.90 18.02
CA ASN A 79 48.90 9.78 17.08
C ASN A 79 50.22 10.29 17.69
N TRP A 80 51.29 10.33 16.88
CA TRP A 80 52.63 10.69 17.37
C TRP A 80 52.73 12.15 17.81
N SER A 81 51.82 13.00 17.32
CA SER A 81 51.73 14.42 17.68
C SER A 81 50.83 14.70 18.89
N GLY A 82 50.18 13.69 19.46
CA GLY A 82 49.35 13.80 20.67
C GLY A 82 47.96 13.19 20.50
N SER A 83 47.06 13.54 21.43
CA SER A 83 45.65 13.14 21.42
C SER A 83 44.76 14.34 21.10
N LYS A 84 43.78 14.15 20.22
CA LYS A 84 42.75 15.15 19.91
C LYS A 84 41.37 14.53 19.96
N THR A 85 40.43 15.15 20.68
CA THR A 85 39.02 14.75 20.69
C THR A 85 38.21 15.73 19.84
N ASP A 86 37.51 15.21 18.84
CA ASP A 86 36.60 15.96 17.98
C ASP A 86 35.16 15.50 18.26
N SER A 87 34.18 16.42 18.20
CA SER A 87 32.78 16.03 18.11
C SER A 87 32.50 15.45 16.71
N VAL A 88 31.59 14.48 16.65
CA VAL A 88 31.13 13.85 15.41
C VAL A 88 29.67 14.22 15.23
N ALA A 89 29.34 14.76 14.05
CA ALA A 89 27.96 15.06 13.71
C ALA A 89 27.16 13.76 13.57
N THR A 90 25.97 13.76 14.17
CA THR A 90 24.98 12.68 14.07
C THR A 90 23.71 13.25 13.48
N GLN A 91 22.84 12.38 13.00
CA GLN A 91 21.59 12.82 12.39
C GLN A 91 20.51 13.10 13.46
N ALA A 92 19.84 14.25 13.35
CA ALA A 92 18.67 14.57 14.15
C ALA A 92 17.43 13.77 13.71
N HIS A 93 16.49 13.60 14.63
CA HIS A 93 15.28 12.80 14.46
C HIS A 93 15.55 11.31 14.23
N VAL A 94 16.73 10.79 14.62
CA VAL A 94 17.06 9.37 14.55
C VAL A 94 17.05 8.74 15.93
N PHE A 95 16.15 7.80 16.16
CA PHE A 95 16.10 6.97 17.36
C PHE A 95 16.69 5.59 17.07
N ASP A 96 17.70 5.17 17.83
CA ASP A 96 18.31 3.86 17.68
C ASP A 96 17.68 2.85 18.64
N TYR A 97 16.73 2.08 18.13
CA TYR A 97 16.05 1.03 18.90
C TYR A 97 17.01 -0.11 19.31
N GLY A 98 18.16 -0.21 18.65
CA GLY A 98 19.25 -1.10 19.02
C GLY A 98 19.77 -0.87 20.45
N LEU A 99 19.54 0.32 21.03
CA LEU A 99 19.83 0.59 22.44
C LEU A 99 19.12 -0.35 23.41
N LEU A 100 17.92 -0.81 23.03
CA LEU A 100 17.07 -1.68 23.85
C LEU A 100 17.38 -3.16 23.64
N THR A 101 18.11 -3.50 22.57
CA THR A 101 18.25 -4.89 22.10
C THR A 101 19.68 -5.36 21.92
N GLY A 102 20.66 -4.47 22.08
CA GLY A 102 22.08 -4.78 21.93
C GLY A 102 22.58 -4.68 20.49
N ASN A 103 21.80 -4.03 19.62
CA ASN A 103 22.10 -3.87 18.20
C ASN A 103 22.33 -2.41 17.82
N ALA A 104 22.67 -1.54 18.78
CA ALA A 104 22.87 -0.13 18.49
C ALA A 104 24.08 0.06 17.58
N THR A 105 23.99 1.02 16.66
CA THR A 105 25.06 1.31 15.70
C THR A 105 25.75 2.62 16.02
N ALA A 106 27.04 2.71 15.72
CA ALA A 106 27.81 3.94 15.89
C ALA A 106 27.90 4.70 14.56
N GLU A 107 27.23 5.85 14.49
CA GLU A 107 27.33 6.75 13.34
C GLU A 107 28.78 7.21 13.15
N GLY A 108 29.26 7.21 11.90
CA GLY A 108 30.61 7.65 11.56
C GLY A 108 31.74 6.70 11.97
N SER A 109 31.47 5.45 12.38
CA SER A 109 32.49 4.41 12.54
C SER A 109 32.66 3.57 11.28
N ARG A 110 33.84 3.64 10.64
CA ARG A 110 34.27 2.65 9.63
C ARG A 110 35.37 1.79 10.26
N GLY A 111 35.10 0.50 10.41
CA GLY A 111 36.00 -0.44 11.09
C GLY A 111 36.07 -0.26 12.61
N GLY A 112 36.56 -1.30 13.29
CA GLY A 112 36.64 -1.36 14.76
C GLY A 112 35.62 -2.30 15.41
N TYR A 113 35.65 -2.39 16.74
CA TYR A 113 34.69 -3.16 17.54
C TYR A 113 33.75 -2.20 18.29
N VAL A 114 32.46 -2.56 18.37
CA VAL A 114 31.44 -1.81 19.11
C VAL A 114 31.17 -2.53 20.44
N ILE A 115 31.23 -1.79 21.53
CA ILE A 115 30.86 -2.25 22.87
C ILE A 115 29.60 -1.48 23.29
N GLN A 116 28.56 -2.22 23.67
CA GLN A 116 27.31 -1.67 24.20
C GLN A 116 27.07 -2.20 25.61
N HIS A 117 26.48 -1.35 26.45
CA HIS A 117 26.14 -1.67 27.83
C HIS A 117 24.87 -2.54 27.94
N THR A 118 24.52 -2.91 29.18
CA THR A 118 23.42 -3.82 29.53
C THR A 118 22.08 -3.39 28.92
N LEU A 119 21.20 -4.37 28.68
CA LEU A 119 19.87 -4.14 28.12
C LEU A 119 18.86 -3.84 29.23
N PRO A 120 17.93 -2.90 29.00
CA PRO A 120 16.84 -2.62 29.94
C PRO A 120 15.83 -3.78 29.99
N GLU A 121 15.20 -3.98 31.13
CA GLU A 121 14.05 -4.90 31.27
C GLU A 121 12.78 -4.21 30.75
N ASP A 122 12.05 -4.90 29.85
CA ASP A 122 10.70 -4.59 29.34
C ASP A 122 10.48 -3.26 28.60
N LEU A 123 11.51 -2.41 28.44
CA LEU A 123 11.40 -1.13 27.76
C LEU A 123 11.09 -1.29 26.26
N GLY A 124 9.96 -0.76 25.82
CA GLY A 124 9.51 -0.79 24.41
C GLY A 124 9.04 -2.15 23.92
N SER A 125 8.87 -3.13 24.82
CA SER A 125 8.51 -4.53 24.50
C SER A 125 7.17 -4.72 23.79
N ALA A 126 6.24 -3.77 23.88
CA ALA A 126 4.95 -3.74 23.21
C ALA A 126 4.90 -2.78 22.00
N GLY A 127 6.06 -2.29 21.55
CA GLY A 127 6.21 -1.50 20.33
C GLY A 127 6.22 0.00 20.56
N LEU A 128 5.77 0.71 19.53
CA LEU A 128 5.81 2.16 19.43
C LEU A 128 4.41 2.75 19.67
N LEU A 129 4.40 3.99 20.11
CA LEU A 129 3.21 4.83 20.25
C LEU A 129 3.42 6.11 19.44
N LEU A 130 2.35 6.60 18.83
CA LEU A 130 2.27 7.91 18.22
C LEU A 130 1.18 8.72 18.91
N SER A 131 1.53 9.36 20.03
CA SER A 131 0.59 10.19 20.81
C SER A 131 0.34 11.57 20.20
N GLY A 132 1.08 11.93 19.15
CA GLY A 132 1.06 13.21 18.45
C GLY A 132 2.01 13.17 17.25
N LYS A 133 2.24 14.31 16.59
CA LYS A 133 3.03 14.37 15.35
C LYS A 133 4.47 13.83 15.51
N ALA A 134 4.88 12.90 14.64
CA ALA A 134 6.28 12.54 14.43
C ALA A 134 6.80 13.27 13.18
N ASP A 135 7.59 14.32 13.36
CA ASP A 135 8.09 15.14 12.25
C ASP A 135 9.42 14.58 11.72
N ASN A 136 9.35 13.78 10.65
CA ASN A 136 10.51 13.14 10.01
C ASN A 136 11.35 12.28 10.99
N VAL A 137 10.67 11.49 11.82
CA VAL A 137 11.29 10.60 12.80
C VAL A 137 11.70 9.30 12.14
N LYS A 138 12.94 8.87 12.38
CA LYS A 138 13.49 7.62 11.88
C LYS A 138 13.92 6.72 13.03
N VAL A 139 13.35 5.53 13.12
CA VAL A 139 13.75 4.47 14.03
C VAL A 139 14.68 3.52 13.30
N ILE A 140 15.87 3.25 13.83
CA ILE A 140 16.85 2.32 13.24
C ILE A 140 17.14 1.14 14.15
N ASN A 141 17.69 0.08 13.57
CA ASN A 141 18.00 -1.18 14.27
C ASN A 141 16.78 -1.72 15.03
N ALA A 142 15.59 -1.54 14.44
CA ALA A 142 14.34 -1.99 15.03
C ALA A 142 14.31 -3.52 15.06
N SER A 143 13.98 -4.08 16.21
CA SER A 143 13.79 -5.52 16.39
C SER A 143 12.31 -5.90 16.24
N ALA A 144 11.99 -7.19 16.40
CA ALA A 144 10.62 -7.68 16.48
C ALA A 144 9.76 -6.92 17.50
N ALA A 145 10.35 -6.45 18.61
CA ALA A 145 9.62 -5.72 19.65
C ALA A 145 9.06 -4.37 19.16
N ALA A 146 9.67 -3.76 18.14
CA ALA A 146 9.13 -2.57 17.47
C ALA A 146 8.07 -2.90 16.41
N GLY A 147 7.67 -4.17 16.27
CA GLY A 147 6.75 -4.66 15.24
C GLY A 147 5.29 -4.21 15.40
N LYS A 148 5.01 -3.30 16.32
CA LYS A 148 3.68 -2.73 16.56
C LYS A 148 3.77 -1.22 16.70
N LEU A 149 2.85 -0.51 16.05
CA LEU A 149 2.62 0.92 16.19
C LEU A 149 1.18 1.16 16.63
N GLU A 150 1.01 1.86 17.74
CA GLU A 150 -0.30 2.37 18.15
C GLU A 150 -0.44 3.85 17.84
N ILE A 151 -1.56 4.22 17.25
CA ILE A 151 -1.96 5.60 16.99
C ILE A 151 -2.96 6.00 18.08
N ASP A 152 -2.55 6.92 18.94
CA ASP A 152 -3.42 7.40 20.03
C ASP A 152 -4.62 8.17 19.47
N SER A 153 -5.76 8.02 20.15
CA SER A 153 -7.04 8.67 19.88
C SER A 153 -7.09 10.18 20.15
N VAL A 154 -6.18 10.74 20.94
CA VAL A 154 -6.24 12.15 21.40
C VAL A 154 -5.29 13.09 20.65
N GLY A 155 -4.18 12.56 20.13
CA GLY A 155 -3.15 13.34 19.45
C GLY A 155 -3.56 13.96 18.12
N ASN A 156 -2.78 14.93 17.64
CA ASN A 156 -2.77 15.31 16.24
C ASN A 156 -1.52 14.71 15.59
N GLN A 157 -1.70 13.59 14.88
CA GLN A 157 -0.65 12.88 14.16
C GLN A 157 -0.64 13.21 12.66
N ALA A 158 -1.52 14.12 12.19
CA ALA A 158 -1.54 14.52 10.79
C ALA A 158 -0.17 15.06 10.36
N ASP A 159 0.19 14.81 9.10
CA ASP A 159 1.49 15.15 8.51
C ASP A 159 2.70 14.51 9.22
N SER A 160 2.50 13.47 10.03
CA SER A 160 3.63 12.69 10.55
C SER A 160 4.39 12.01 9.41
N LEU A 161 5.69 11.86 9.58
CA LEU A 161 6.53 10.97 8.80
C LEU A 161 7.35 10.14 9.79
N LEU A 162 6.96 8.89 9.96
CA LEU A 162 7.65 7.91 10.78
C LEU A 162 8.25 6.83 9.88
N GLN A 163 9.58 6.71 9.88
CA GLN A 163 10.31 5.65 9.21
C GLN A 163 10.84 4.65 10.23
N ILE A 164 10.72 3.35 9.93
CA ILE A 164 11.25 2.27 10.77
C ILE A 164 12.13 1.36 9.91
N ASP A 165 13.42 1.32 10.23
CA ASP A 165 14.39 0.42 9.62
C ASP A 165 14.64 -0.78 10.55
N PHE A 166 14.05 -1.91 10.18
CA PHE A 166 14.21 -3.17 10.88
C PHE A 166 15.57 -3.82 10.63
N LEU A 167 16.05 -4.55 11.63
CA LEU A 167 17.13 -5.52 11.45
C LEU A 167 16.70 -6.58 10.43
N ALA A 168 17.66 -7.20 9.74
CA ALA A 168 17.37 -8.30 8.84
C ALA A 168 16.66 -9.44 9.57
N ASN A 169 15.63 -10.02 8.95
CA ASN A 169 14.80 -11.10 9.49
C ASN A 169 14.09 -10.77 10.83
N ALA A 170 13.92 -9.48 11.16
CA ALA A 170 13.38 -9.09 12.48
C ALA A 170 11.95 -9.58 12.73
N LEU A 171 11.06 -9.51 11.74
CA LEU A 171 9.65 -9.82 11.88
C LEU A 171 9.01 -10.15 10.52
N ASN A 172 7.96 -10.96 10.52
CA ASN A 172 7.15 -11.24 9.33
C ASN A 172 5.81 -10.49 9.27
N ARG A 173 5.41 -9.85 10.37
CA ARG A 173 4.15 -9.12 10.50
C ARG A 173 4.36 -7.83 11.26
N PHE A 174 3.91 -6.72 10.70
CA PHE A 174 3.86 -5.42 11.39
C PHE A 174 2.40 -5.05 11.71
N GLU A 175 2.15 -4.56 12.92
CA GLU A 175 0.79 -4.23 13.37
C GLU A 175 0.62 -2.72 13.57
N VAL A 176 -0.41 -2.15 12.96
CA VAL A 176 -0.88 -0.79 13.20
C VAL A 176 -2.21 -0.85 13.94
N LEU A 177 -2.31 -0.22 15.10
CA LEU A 177 -3.53 -0.13 15.89
C LEU A 177 -3.99 1.32 15.98
N PHE A 178 -5.17 1.63 15.45
CA PHE A 178 -5.83 2.90 15.72
C PHE A 178 -6.68 2.79 16.99
N SER A 179 -6.25 3.42 18.07
CA SER A 179 -7.04 3.48 19.30
C SER A 179 -8.26 4.43 19.19
N GLY A 180 -8.31 5.25 18.13
CA GLY A 180 -9.45 6.06 17.69
C GLY A 180 -9.26 6.61 16.26
N GLY A 181 -10.22 7.36 15.74
CA GLY A 181 -10.14 7.88 14.36
C GLY A 181 -9.32 9.17 14.20
N ASN A 182 -8.04 8.99 13.92
CA ASN A 182 -7.06 10.03 13.60
C ASN A 182 -6.33 9.73 12.29
N ASN A 183 -5.73 10.75 11.71
CA ASN A 183 -4.80 10.63 10.61
C ASN A 183 -3.40 10.42 11.17
N ALA A 184 -2.81 9.25 10.88
CA ALA A 184 -1.49 8.85 11.36
C ALA A 184 -0.32 9.44 10.54
N GLY A 185 -0.61 10.14 9.44
CA GLY A 185 0.37 10.59 8.47
C GLY A 185 0.96 9.44 7.66
N THR A 186 2.25 9.56 7.37
CA THR A 186 3.01 8.62 6.55
C THR A 186 3.87 7.70 7.40
N LEU A 187 3.76 6.41 7.14
CA LEU A 187 4.60 5.36 7.69
C LEU A 187 5.45 4.74 6.59
N VAL A 188 6.75 4.63 6.84
CA VAL A 188 7.73 3.94 5.98
C VAL A 188 8.33 2.78 6.75
N LEU A 189 8.24 1.57 6.20
CA LEU A 189 8.78 0.35 6.83
C LEU A 189 9.87 -0.21 5.93
N ASN A 190 11.11 -0.29 6.42
CA ASN A 190 12.21 -0.92 5.70
C ASN A 190 12.60 -2.22 6.39
N SER A 191 12.59 -3.31 5.64
CA SER A 191 12.96 -4.64 6.12
C SER A 191 13.82 -5.35 5.09
N SER A 192 14.53 -6.39 5.52
CA SER A 192 15.39 -7.19 4.65
C SER A 192 15.58 -8.61 5.20
N GLY A 193 16.10 -9.51 4.37
CA GLY A 193 16.42 -10.88 4.73
C GLY A 193 15.35 -11.88 4.28
N ASP A 194 15.79 -13.11 4.00
CA ASP A 194 14.97 -14.12 3.33
C ASP A 194 14.37 -15.17 4.29
N ASP A 195 14.86 -15.26 5.54
CA ASP A 195 14.44 -16.29 6.50
C ASP A 195 13.12 -15.93 7.20
N ASN A 196 12.89 -14.62 7.41
CA ASN A 196 11.71 -14.08 8.08
C ASN A 196 11.36 -12.69 7.49
N PRO A 197 11.00 -12.62 6.19
CA PRO A 197 10.69 -11.36 5.52
C PRO A 197 9.39 -10.76 6.08
N LEU A 198 9.31 -9.43 6.16
CA LEU A 198 8.08 -8.71 6.50
C LEU A 198 7.07 -8.86 5.36
N SER A 199 6.28 -9.93 5.40
CA SER A 199 5.33 -10.26 4.34
C SER A 199 3.94 -9.68 4.55
N GLN A 200 3.62 -9.26 5.78
CA GLN A 200 2.28 -8.81 6.13
C GLN A 200 2.26 -7.53 6.97
N ILE A 201 1.35 -6.62 6.63
CA ILE A 201 0.95 -5.49 7.49
C ILE A 201 -0.48 -5.74 7.93
N ALA A 202 -0.74 -5.66 9.23
CA ALA A 202 -2.09 -5.74 9.79
C ALA A 202 -2.49 -4.39 10.37
N ILE A 203 -3.64 -3.85 9.94
CA ILE A 203 -4.17 -2.58 10.43
C ILE A 203 -5.50 -2.85 11.12
N THR A 204 -5.59 -2.49 12.39
CA THR A 204 -6.82 -2.63 13.18
C THR A 204 -7.37 -1.27 13.54
N THR A 205 -8.61 -0.99 13.16
CA THR A 205 -9.33 0.23 13.57
C THR A 205 -10.10 0.02 14.87
N GLY A 206 -10.10 1.06 15.72
CA GLY A 206 -10.90 1.12 16.93
C GLY A 206 -12.40 1.19 16.65
N ALA A 207 -13.19 1.43 17.70
CA ALA A 207 -14.65 1.43 17.62
C ALA A 207 -15.29 2.74 17.18
N TRP A 208 -14.52 3.83 17.08
CA TRP A 208 -15.07 5.17 16.88
C TRP A 208 -14.17 6.03 15.98
N ARG A 209 -14.82 6.72 15.03
CA ARG A 209 -14.23 7.65 14.05
C ARG A 209 -13.28 6.95 13.06
N SER A 210 -13.24 7.45 11.82
CA SER A 210 -12.41 6.87 10.76
C SER A 210 -10.93 7.11 11.00
N GLY A 211 -10.09 6.10 10.73
CA GLY A 211 -8.64 6.25 10.68
C GLY A 211 -8.16 6.67 9.30
N GLU A 212 -6.96 7.23 9.23
CA GLU A 212 -6.26 7.49 7.96
C GLU A 212 -4.77 7.16 8.09
N LEU A 213 -4.22 6.48 7.09
CA LEU A 213 -2.81 6.09 7.01
C LEU A 213 -2.30 6.18 5.58
N THR A 214 -1.11 6.74 5.41
CA THR A 214 -0.32 6.60 4.19
C THR A 214 0.82 5.61 4.44
N LEU A 215 0.86 4.52 3.67
CA LEU A 215 2.02 3.65 3.57
C LEU A 215 2.88 4.12 2.39
N ALA A 216 4.17 4.33 2.64
CA ALA A 216 5.13 4.76 1.63
C ALA A 216 6.45 3.99 1.76
N GLY A 217 7.36 4.24 0.82
CA GLY A 217 8.65 3.56 0.72
C GLY A 217 8.66 2.47 -0.35
N ASP A 218 9.77 1.76 -0.46
CA ASP A 218 10.05 0.77 -1.51
C ASP A 218 10.16 -0.65 -0.92
N ASN A 219 9.30 -0.99 0.04
CA ASN A 219 9.36 -2.29 0.70
C ASN A 219 8.78 -3.41 -0.18
N GLN A 220 9.68 -4.07 -0.89
CA GLN A 220 9.37 -5.17 -1.79
C GLN A 220 9.06 -6.50 -1.08
N GLN A 221 9.15 -6.60 0.25
CA GLN A 221 8.87 -7.83 0.98
C GLN A 221 7.38 -8.01 1.31
N VAL A 222 6.63 -6.90 1.43
CA VAL A 222 5.22 -6.91 1.82
C VAL A 222 4.38 -7.49 0.68
N ARG A 223 3.60 -8.52 1.01
CA ARG A 223 2.70 -9.23 0.09
C ARG A 223 1.23 -9.02 0.43
N GLU A 224 0.93 -8.76 1.70
CA GLU A 224 -0.43 -8.70 2.22
C GLU A 224 -0.64 -7.51 3.17
N ILE A 225 -1.77 -6.82 2.98
CA ILE A 225 -2.31 -5.87 3.94
C ILE A 225 -3.67 -6.39 4.40
N ILE A 226 -3.78 -6.70 5.69
CA ILE A 226 -5.01 -7.22 6.30
C ILE A 226 -5.62 -6.13 7.19
N LEU A 227 -6.88 -5.81 6.93
CA LEU A 227 -7.62 -4.74 7.59
C LEU A 227 -8.74 -5.36 8.43
N ASP A 228 -8.78 -4.97 9.71
CA ASP A 228 -9.82 -5.38 10.67
C ASP A 228 -10.24 -4.16 11.50
N GLY A 229 -11.36 -4.25 12.20
CA GLY A 229 -11.79 -3.24 13.14
C GLY A 229 -13.25 -2.86 12.99
N LYS A 230 -13.60 -1.76 13.67
CA LYS A 230 -15.00 -1.35 13.89
C LYS A 230 -15.28 0.07 13.42
N ALA A 231 -14.35 0.67 12.68
CA ALA A 231 -14.49 1.98 12.08
C ALA A 231 -13.90 2.00 10.67
N ALA A 232 -14.39 2.93 9.85
CA ALA A 232 -13.88 3.14 8.50
C ALA A 232 -12.39 3.51 8.48
N LEU A 233 -11.73 3.23 7.35
CA LEU A 233 -10.32 3.51 7.15
C LEU A 233 -10.09 4.16 5.79
N THR A 234 -9.32 5.24 5.76
CA THR A 234 -8.70 5.74 4.54
C THR A 234 -7.26 5.24 4.48
N LEU A 235 -6.91 4.49 3.44
CA LEU A 235 -5.58 3.93 3.23
C LEU A 235 -5.02 4.43 1.90
N HIS A 236 -3.86 5.08 1.97
CA HIS A 236 -3.10 5.47 0.79
C HIS A 236 -1.86 4.58 0.69
N LEU A 237 -1.72 3.88 -0.43
CA LEU A 237 -0.52 3.15 -0.81
C LEU A 237 0.21 3.99 -1.85
N SER A 238 1.35 4.55 -1.44
CA SER A 238 2.25 5.25 -2.36
C SER A 238 2.98 4.25 -3.25
N ASP A 239 3.66 4.76 -4.26
CA ASP A 239 4.48 3.96 -5.17
C ASP A 239 5.52 3.13 -4.40
N GLY A 240 5.80 1.91 -4.86
CA GLY A 240 6.86 1.03 -4.31
C GLY A 240 6.38 -0.19 -3.53
N TYR A 241 5.07 -0.49 -3.58
CA TYR A 241 4.47 -1.74 -3.08
C TYR A 241 4.15 -2.72 -4.22
N ASP A 242 5.02 -2.80 -5.22
CA ASP A 242 4.80 -3.54 -6.48
C ASP A 242 4.58 -5.06 -6.32
N ASN A 243 5.03 -5.63 -5.20
CA ASN A 243 4.85 -7.05 -4.88
C ASN A 243 3.56 -7.33 -4.09
N LEU A 244 2.77 -6.32 -3.76
CA LEU A 244 1.55 -6.49 -3.00
C LEU A 244 0.54 -7.34 -3.79
N ALA A 245 0.15 -8.48 -3.22
CA ALA A 245 -0.81 -9.39 -3.82
C ALA A 245 -2.21 -9.23 -3.25
N LEU A 246 -2.34 -8.72 -2.01
CA LEU A 246 -3.62 -8.65 -1.30
C LEU A 246 -3.75 -7.40 -0.43
N VAL A 247 -4.89 -6.71 -0.57
CA VAL A 247 -5.47 -5.81 0.44
C VAL A 247 -6.83 -6.36 0.83
N ASP A 248 -7.01 -6.80 2.08
CA ASP A 248 -8.24 -7.46 2.52
C ASP A 248 -8.92 -6.71 3.67
N ALA A 249 -10.05 -6.07 3.39
CA ALA A 249 -10.97 -5.47 4.35
C ALA A 249 -12.29 -6.25 4.48
N SER A 250 -12.34 -7.52 4.08
CA SER A 250 -13.56 -8.34 4.18
C SER A 250 -14.10 -8.51 5.61
N ALA A 251 -13.28 -8.22 6.63
CA ALA A 251 -13.69 -8.20 8.03
C ALA A 251 -14.51 -6.94 8.41
N PHE A 252 -14.56 -5.90 7.57
CA PHE A 252 -15.29 -4.67 7.86
C PHE A 252 -16.81 -4.88 7.75
N ASP A 253 -17.49 -4.99 8.88
CA ASP A 253 -18.95 -4.99 8.96
C ASP A 253 -19.49 -3.55 8.84
N ARG A 254 -20.01 -3.18 7.67
CA ARG A 254 -20.62 -1.87 7.34
C ARG A 254 -19.71 -0.65 7.47
N ASN A 255 -18.41 -0.85 7.64
CA ASN A 255 -17.43 0.21 7.68
C ASN A 255 -16.79 0.35 6.31
N ALA A 256 -16.60 1.60 5.87
CA ALA A 256 -16.01 1.88 4.57
C ALA A 256 -14.48 1.77 4.60
N LEU A 257 -13.91 1.12 3.59
CA LEU A 257 -12.55 1.30 3.13
C LEU A 257 -12.53 2.36 2.02
N ASN A 258 -11.75 3.42 2.21
CA ASN A 258 -11.34 4.31 1.11
C ASN A 258 -9.87 4.00 0.78
N LEU A 259 -9.63 3.22 -0.29
CA LEU A 259 -8.30 2.86 -0.75
C LEU A 259 -7.86 3.77 -1.90
N THR A 260 -6.64 4.26 -1.85
CA THR A 260 -5.90 4.75 -3.02
C THR A 260 -4.62 3.94 -3.17
N ALA A 261 -4.43 3.30 -4.31
CA ALA A 261 -3.21 2.57 -4.64
C ALA A 261 -2.66 3.11 -5.97
N SER A 262 -1.42 3.62 -5.95
CA SER A 262 -0.72 4.07 -7.15
C SER A 262 -0.31 2.93 -8.06
N ASP A 263 0.06 1.78 -7.48
CA ASP A 263 0.50 0.59 -8.19
C ASP A 263 -0.54 -0.52 -8.07
N GLY A 264 -0.61 -1.35 -9.11
CA GLY A 264 -1.34 -2.61 -9.12
C GLY A 264 -0.46 -3.79 -8.73
N GLY A 265 -0.84 -4.98 -9.19
CA GLY A 265 0.01 -6.16 -9.09
C GLY A 265 1.13 -6.16 -10.12
N SER A 266 1.96 -7.21 -10.09
CA SER A 266 3.09 -7.35 -11.01
C SER A 266 2.69 -7.78 -12.43
N GLY A 267 1.41 -8.04 -12.70
CA GLY A 267 0.89 -8.34 -14.03
C GLY A 267 -0.31 -9.30 -14.06
N ASP A 268 -0.20 -10.34 -14.90
CA ASP A 268 -1.25 -11.27 -15.34
C ASP A 268 -2.40 -10.66 -16.16
N GLY A 269 -2.71 -9.37 -16.01
CA GLY A 269 -3.71 -8.69 -16.83
C GLY A 269 -5.11 -9.31 -16.76
N MET A 270 -6.11 -8.57 -17.26
CA MET A 270 -7.50 -9.07 -17.30
C MET A 270 -7.68 -10.23 -18.31
N LEU A 271 -6.76 -10.38 -19.28
CA LEU A 271 -6.81 -11.42 -20.31
C LEU A 271 -6.61 -12.82 -19.71
N ILE A 272 -5.61 -12.99 -18.84
CA ILE A 272 -5.37 -14.27 -18.17
C ILE A 272 -6.54 -14.61 -17.25
N GLN A 273 -7.08 -13.62 -16.52
CA GLN A 273 -8.24 -13.82 -15.66
C GLN A 273 -9.46 -14.36 -16.41
N MET A 274 -9.73 -13.90 -17.64
CA MET A 274 -10.77 -14.50 -18.47
C MET A 274 -10.40 -15.91 -18.94
N LEU A 275 -9.18 -16.11 -19.44
CA LEU A 275 -8.76 -17.41 -19.97
C LEU A 275 -8.84 -18.51 -18.90
N ASP A 276 -8.51 -18.19 -17.64
CA ASP A 276 -8.60 -19.10 -16.50
C ASP A 276 -10.05 -19.49 -16.12
N LEU A 277 -11.05 -18.68 -16.52
CA LEU A 277 -12.47 -18.96 -16.30
C LEU A 277 -13.08 -19.85 -17.39
N LEU A 278 -12.35 -20.11 -18.48
CA LEU A 278 -12.84 -20.86 -19.62
C LEU A 278 -12.34 -22.31 -19.58
N PRO A 279 -13.17 -23.31 -19.93
CA PRO A 279 -12.76 -24.70 -20.01
C PRO A 279 -11.97 -24.97 -21.31
N LEU A 280 -10.83 -24.30 -21.50
CA LEU A 280 -9.99 -24.43 -22.69
C LEU A 280 -9.28 -25.78 -22.72
N SER A 281 -9.18 -26.39 -23.91
CA SER A 281 -8.40 -27.61 -24.09
C SER A 281 -6.89 -27.39 -23.86
N ASP A 282 -6.18 -28.47 -23.49
CA ASP A 282 -4.72 -28.45 -23.34
C ASP A 282 -4.00 -27.92 -24.61
N SER A 283 -4.55 -28.20 -25.80
CA SER A 283 -4.01 -27.68 -27.06
C SER A 283 -4.16 -26.17 -27.20
N ALA A 284 -5.30 -25.60 -26.76
CA ALA A 284 -5.53 -24.16 -26.80
C ALA A 284 -4.63 -23.44 -25.79
N GLN A 285 -4.50 -23.98 -24.57
CA GLN A 285 -3.59 -23.45 -23.55
C GLN A 285 -2.14 -23.48 -24.05
N ALA A 286 -1.70 -24.57 -24.68
CA ALA A 286 -0.36 -24.69 -25.24
C ALA A 286 -0.09 -23.71 -26.40
N ALA A 287 -1.11 -23.38 -27.19
CA ALA A 287 -1.00 -22.40 -28.26
C ALA A 287 -0.92 -20.96 -27.74
N LEU A 288 -1.61 -20.66 -26.64
CA LEU A 288 -1.62 -19.33 -26.00
C LEU A 288 -0.35 -19.03 -25.20
N ALA A 289 0.19 -20.02 -24.49
CA ALA A 289 1.35 -19.83 -23.61
C ALA A 289 2.51 -19.01 -24.22
N PRO A 290 3.01 -19.28 -25.45
CA PRO A 290 4.07 -18.47 -26.05
C PRO A 290 3.62 -17.04 -26.37
N ILE A 291 2.36 -16.84 -26.79
CA ILE A 291 1.81 -15.52 -27.10
C ILE A 291 1.74 -14.66 -25.83
N LEU A 292 1.21 -15.22 -24.74
CA LEU A 292 1.11 -14.53 -23.45
C LEU A 292 2.50 -14.16 -22.91
N THR A 293 3.46 -15.07 -23.06
CA THR A 293 4.87 -14.83 -22.69
C THR A 293 5.48 -13.68 -23.51
N ASP A 294 5.32 -13.70 -24.83
CA ASP A 294 5.87 -12.67 -25.73
C ASP A 294 5.24 -11.29 -25.49
N LEU A 295 3.97 -11.26 -25.08
CA LEU A 295 3.24 -10.03 -24.72
C LEU A 295 3.58 -9.51 -23.33
N GLY A 296 4.35 -10.25 -22.53
CA GLY A 296 4.60 -9.86 -21.14
C GLY A 296 3.37 -10.00 -20.23
N LEU A 297 2.33 -10.71 -20.66
CA LEU A 297 1.15 -11.01 -19.85
C LEU A 297 1.45 -12.19 -18.92
N HIS A 298 2.15 -11.88 -17.83
CA HIS A 298 2.49 -12.79 -16.74
C HIS A 298 2.61 -11.97 -15.44
N GLY A 299 2.51 -12.61 -14.27
CA GLY A 299 2.65 -11.93 -12.99
C GLY A 299 1.56 -12.36 -12.02
N GLU A 300 1.05 -11.42 -11.24
CA GLU A 300 -0.14 -11.58 -10.42
C GLU A 300 -0.85 -10.22 -10.34
N GLN A 301 -2.18 -10.20 -10.34
CA GLN A 301 -2.93 -8.96 -10.04
C GLN A 301 -2.96 -8.70 -8.54
N LEU A 302 -2.96 -7.42 -8.15
CA LEU A 302 -3.32 -7.00 -6.80
C LEU A 302 -4.79 -7.33 -6.56
N LEU A 303 -5.08 -8.21 -5.60
CA LEU A 303 -6.45 -8.46 -5.16
C LEU A 303 -6.82 -7.50 -4.03
N VAL A 304 -7.88 -6.71 -4.22
CA VAL A 304 -8.46 -5.88 -3.17
C VAL A 304 -9.86 -6.40 -2.83
N ARG A 305 -10.12 -6.56 -1.53
CA ARG A 305 -11.44 -6.93 -1.01
C ARG A 305 -11.94 -5.84 -0.08
N GLY A 306 -13.09 -5.27 -0.41
CA GLY A 306 -13.91 -4.45 0.47
C GLY A 306 -14.67 -5.28 1.51
N GLY A 307 -15.48 -4.58 2.28
CA GLY A 307 -16.35 -5.15 3.32
C GLY A 307 -17.83 -5.01 2.96
N ASP A 308 -18.67 -4.85 3.97
CA ASP A 308 -20.12 -4.61 3.79
C ASP A 308 -20.48 -3.09 3.80
N GLY A 309 -19.47 -2.22 3.77
CA GLY A 309 -19.61 -0.76 3.79
C GLY A 309 -19.75 -0.12 2.41
N ASP A 310 -19.90 1.21 2.37
CA ASP A 310 -19.84 1.98 1.12
C ASP A 310 -18.36 2.25 0.76
N ASP A 311 -17.73 1.28 0.09
CA ASP A 311 -16.29 1.33 -0.17
C ASP A 311 -15.93 2.19 -1.38
N ARG A 312 -14.73 2.79 -1.33
CA ARG A 312 -14.18 3.59 -2.43
C ARG A 312 -12.80 3.10 -2.77
N PHE A 313 -12.60 2.74 -4.03
CA PHE A 313 -11.33 2.26 -4.54
C PHE A 313 -10.82 3.23 -5.59
N SER A 314 -9.60 3.71 -5.46
CA SER A 314 -8.86 4.38 -6.51
C SER A 314 -7.60 3.59 -6.80
N VAL A 315 -7.55 2.91 -7.95
CA VAL A 315 -6.51 1.91 -8.24
C VAL A 315 -5.99 2.03 -9.66
N ALA A 316 -4.75 1.63 -9.86
CA ALA A 316 -4.17 1.43 -11.19
C ALA A 316 -4.59 0.08 -11.81
N GLY A 317 -4.17 -0.15 -13.04
CA GLY A 317 -4.27 -1.42 -13.75
C GLY A 317 -3.66 -2.60 -12.99
N ASP A 318 -3.82 -3.82 -13.50
CA ASP A 318 -3.39 -5.07 -12.83
C ASP A 318 -3.96 -5.23 -11.41
N THR A 319 -5.21 -4.78 -11.23
CA THR A 319 -5.94 -4.88 -9.97
C THR A 319 -7.25 -5.63 -10.16
N SER A 320 -7.50 -6.61 -9.30
CA SER A 320 -8.79 -7.30 -9.14
C SER A 320 -9.51 -6.75 -7.91
N LEU A 321 -10.74 -6.29 -8.07
CA LEU A 321 -11.54 -5.69 -7.00
C LEU A 321 -12.75 -6.56 -6.68
N VAL A 322 -12.95 -6.83 -5.40
CA VAL A 322 -14.20 -7.35 -4.82
C VAL A 322 -14.72 -6.25 -3.91
N GLY A 323 -15.82 -5.59 -4.29
CA GLY A 323 -16.39 -4.50 -3.50
C GLY A 323 -17.07 -4.97 -2.23
N GLY A 324 -17.69 -6.16 -2.24
CA GLY A 324 -18.52 -6.65 -1.13
C GLY A 324 -19.91 -6.01 -1.12
N GLY A 325 -20.45 -5.79 0.08
CA GLY A 325 -21.74 -5.13 0.26
C GLY A 325 -21.71 -3.63 -0.06
N GLY A 326 -22.83 -2.93 0.15
CA GLY A 326 -22.87 -1.46 0.07
C GLY A 326 -22.88 -0.84 -1.34
N ASN A 327 -22.70 0.49 -1.37
CA ASN A 327 -22.65 1.31 -2.59
C ASN A 327 -21.20 1.62 -2.96
N ASN A 328 -20.57 0.69 -3.68
CA ASN A 328 -19.15 0.78 -4.00
C ASN A 328 -18.86 1.71 -5.17
N SER A 329 -17.78 2.48 -5.06
CA SER A 329 -17.28 3.32 -6.15
C SER A 329 -15.86 2.93 -6.55
N PHE A 330 -15.67 2.71 -7.84
CA PHE A 330 -14.41 2.26 -8.42
C PHE A 330 -13.85 3.37 -9.33
N SER A 331 -12.75 3.99 -8.94
CA SER A 331 -12.05 5.02 -9.70
C SER A 331 -10.78 4.43 -10.29
N LEU A 332 -10.79 4.18 -11.59
CA LEU A 332 -9.69 3.54 -12.28
C LEU A 332 -8.71 4.62 -12.74
N GLN A 333 -7.50 4.60 -12.21
CA GLN A 333 -6.42 5.52 -12.60
C GLN A 333 -5.87 5.14 -13.98
N SER A 334 -5.81 3.84 -14.26
CA SER A 334 -5.51 3.24 -15.56
C SER A 334 -6.24 1.90 -15.68
N SER A 335 -6.65 1.53 -16.90
CA SER A 335 -7.20 0.20 -17.20
C SER A 335 -7.18 -0.02 -18.70
N THR A 336 -6.24 -0.82 -19.21
CA THR A 336 -6.07 -1.08 -20.65
C THR A 336 -6.11 -2.58 -20.93
N ALA A 337 -5.98 -2.98 -22.21
CA ALA A 337 -5.89 -4.39 -22.56
C ALA A 337 -4.65 -5.10 -21.98
N GLU A 338 -3.56 -4.37 -21.74
CA GLU A 338 -2.30 -4.88 -21.21
C GLU A 338 -2.31 -4.93 -19.68
N SER A 339 -2.82 -3.88 -19.04
CA SER A 339 -2.89 -3.71 -17.58
C SER A 339 -4.30 -3.28 -17.19
N GLY A 340 -5.20 -4.28 -17.14
CA GLY A 340 -6.64 -4.07 -16.98
C GLY A 340 -7.11 -4.27 -15.53
N VAL A 341 -8.13 -3.52 -15.14
CA VAL A 341 -8.84 -3.71 -13.87
C VAL A 341 -9.99 -4.70 -14.04
N THR A 342 -10.10 -5.61 -13.08
CA THR A 342 -11.19 -6.59 -12.99
C THR A 342 -12.11 -6.26 -11.81
N LEU A 343 -13.42 -6.14 -12.05
CA LEU A 343 -14.44 -6.01 -11.02
C LEU A 343 -15.18 -7.35 -10.89
N ARG A 344 -14.96 -8.06 -9.77
CA ARG A 344 -15.43 -9.44 -9.59
C ARG A 344 -16.90 -9.57 -9.17
N ASP A 345 -17.45 -8.51 -8.58
CA ASP A 345 -18.79 -8.49 -7.98
C ASP A 345 -19.50 -7.15 -8.20
N PHE A 346 -19.22 -6.47 -9.32
CA PHE A 346 -19.84 -5.18 -9.63
C PHE A 346 -21.38 -5.28 -9.59
N SER A 347 -21.99 -4.40 -8.82
CA SER A 347 -23.44 -4.33 -8.68
C SER A 347 -24.02 -3.23 -9.57
N LEU A 348 -24.91 -3.58 -10.50
CA LEU A 348 -25.62 -2.58 -11.31
C LEU A 348 -26.50 -1.66 -10.43
N SER A 349 -27.07 -2.16 -9.33
CA SER A 349 -28.00 -1.37 -8.51
C SER A 349 -27.33 -0.31 -7.64
N SER A 350 -26.05 -0.50 -7.29
CA SER A 350 -25.37 0.32 -6.27
C SER A 350 -23.94 0.73 -6.63
N GLY A 351 -23.36 0.11 -7.66
CA GLY A 351 -21.98 0.34 -8.08
C GLY A 351 -21.83 1.53 -9.03
N SER A 352 -20.63 2.13 -9.04
CA SER A 352 -20.24 3.09 -10.06
C SER A 352 -18.77 2.98 -10.42
N ILE A 353 -18.45 3.22 -11.69
CA ILE A 353 -17.09 3.19 -12.21
C ILE A 353 -16.76 4.58 -12.75
N SER A 354 -15.61 5.13 -12.38
CA SER A 354 -15.05 6.36 -12.95
C SER A 354 -13.74 5.99 -13.61
N ASP A 355 -13.63 6.16 -14.92
CA ASP A 355 -12.40 5.89 -15.67
C ASP A 355 -11.64 7.20 -15.94
N ALA A 356 -10.42 7.30 -15.43
CA ALA A 356 -9.59 8.49 -15.57
C ALA A 356 -9.07 8.69 -17.01
N LEU A 357 -8.84 7.61 -17.76
CA LEU A 357 -8.33 7.71 -19.14
C LEU A 357 -9.36 8.34 -20.08
N SER A 358 -10.61 7.88 -20.00
CA SER A 358 -11.71 8.41 -20.81
C SER A 358 -12.39 9.65 -20.23
N ASN A 359 -12.19 9.95 -18.93
CA ASN A 359 -12.98 10.89 -18.15
C ASN A 359 -14.49 10.57 -18.16
N LEU A 360 -14.86 9.30 -18.30
CA LEU A 360 -16.25 8.85 -18.23
C LEU A 360 -16.58 8.25 -16.87
N ARG A 361 -17.87 8.29 -16.54
CA ARG A 361 -18.47 7.61 -15.40
C ARG A 361 -19.55 6.65 -15.89
N PHE A 362 -19.53 5.44 -15.36
CA PHE A 362 -20.48 4.36 -15.63
C PHE A 362 -21.32 4.08 -14.40
N SER A 363 -22.64 4.05 -14.55
CA SER A 363 -23.61 3.72 -13.50
C SER A 363 -24.99 3.46 -14.10
N THR A 364 -25.97 3.11 -13.26
CA THR A 364 -27.39 3.03 -13.65
C THR A 364 -28.10 4.38 -13.79
N GLN A 365 -27.40 5.49 -13.51
CA GLN A 365 -27.97 6.83 -13.63
C GLN A 365 -28.11 7.24 -15.11
N SER A 366 -28.93 8.25 -15.39
CA SER A 366 -29.18 8.71 -16.77
C SER A 366 -27.89 9.07 -17.50
N GLY A 367 -27.72 8.54 -18.71
CA GLY A 367 -26.57 8.77 -19.58
C GLY A 367 -26.80 8.18 -20.96
N SER A 368 -25.73 8.07 -21.75
CA SER A 368 -25.74 7.35 -23.02
C SER A 368 -25.75 5.84 -22.77
N ALA A 369 -26.51 5.11 -23.57
CA ALA A 369 -26.52 3.65 -23.54
C ALA A 369 -25.25 3.07 -24.18
N LEU A 370 -24.83 1.90 -23.70
CA LEU A 370 -23.72 1.15 -24.28
C LEU A 370 -24.11 0.57 -25.63
N THR A 371 -23.13 0.42 -26.52
CA THR A 371 -23.30 -0.36 -27.76
C THR A 371 -22.96 -1.82 -27.53
N ASP A 372 -23.72 -2.71 -28.15
CA ASP A 372 -23.47 -4.15 -28.16
C ASP A 372 -22.32 -4.47 -29.14
N TYR A 373 -21.20 -4.95 -28.62
CA TYR A 373 -20.06 -5.44 -29.41
C TYR A 373 -20.05 -6.97 -29.56
N GLY A 374 -21.09 -7.64 -29.08
CA GLY A 374 -21.32 -9.05 -29.28
C GLY A 374 -20.99 -9.91 -28.06
N VAL A 375 -21.32 -11.19 -28.23
CA VAL A 375 -21.13 -12.24 -27.23
C VAL A 375 -20.42 -13.40 -27.91
N SER A 376 -19.40 -13.94 -27.23
CA SER A 376 -18.70 -15.17 -27.61
C SER A 376 -18.85 -16.20 -26.49
N ASP A 377 -18.61 -17.47 -26.80
CA ASP A 377 -18.49 -18.52 -25.78
C ASP A 377 -17.11 -19.20 -25.82
N ALA A 378 -16.87 -20.11 -24.87
CA ALA A 378 -15.59 -20.83 -24.79
C ALA A 378 -15.22 -21.58 -26.09
N GLN A 379 -16.19 -22.09 -26.85
CA GLN A 379 -15.92 -22.82 -28.10
C GLN A 379 -15.48 -21.85 -29.20
N ASP A 380 -16.13 -20.68 -29.28
CA ASP A 380 -15.73 -19.62 -30.20
C ASP A 380 -14.31 -19.12 -29.88
N ILE A 381 -14.01 -18.89 -28.60
CA ILE A 381 -12.66 -18.51 -28.13
C ILE A 381 -11.63 -19.56 -28.54
N GLU A 382 -11.91 -20.85 -28.28
CA GLU A 382 -11.00 -21.94 -28.62
C GLU A 382 -10.75 -22.04 -30.13
N ALA A 383 -11.79 -21.89 -30.95
CA ALA A 383 -11.66 -21.88 -32.40
C ALA A 383 -10.76 -20.74 -32.89
N ARG A 384 -10.85 -19.56 -32.26
CA ARG A 384 -10.03 -18.38 -32.59
C ARG A 384 -8.59 -18.52 -32.16
N ILE A 385 -8.33 -19.11 -31.00
CA ILE A 385 -6.97 -19.43 -30.54
C ILE A 385 -6.23 -20.29 -31.58
N GLY A 386 -6.93 -21.27 -32.17
CA GLY A 386 -6.37 -22.17 -33.17
C GLY A 386 -5.88 -21.51 -34.46
N VAL A 387 -6.24 -20.24 -34.72
CA VAL A 387 -5.83 -19.49 -35.92
C VAL A 387 -4.91 -18.30 -35.63
N LEU A 388 -4.49 -18.07 -34.38
CA LEU A 388 -3.63 -16.94 -33.98
C LEU A 388 -2.17 -17.04 -34.47
N SER A 389 -1.77 -18.17 -35.08
CA SER A 389 -0.37 -18.61 -35.19
C SER A 389 0.54 -17.87 -36.20
N GLU A 390 0.16 -16.72 -36.76
CA GLU A 390 0.96 -16.06 -37.82
C GLU A 390 1.11 -14.53 -37.73
N GLN A 391 0.66 -13.86 -36.66
CA GLN A 391 0.76 -12.39 -36.57
C GLN A 391 1.44 -11.91 -35.28
N PRO A 392 2.26 -10.84 -35.33
CA PRO A 392 2.66 -10.12 -34.12
C PRO A 392 1.40 -9.48 -33.53
N LEU A 393 1.03 -9.93 -32.33
CA LEU A 393 -0.13 -9.40 -31.59
C LEU A 393 0.37 -8.37 -30.57
N SER A 394 -0.43 -7.35 -30.32
CA SER A 394 -0.42 -6.58 -29.06
C SER A 394 -1.46 -7.19 -28.11
N ALA A 395 -1.46 -6.79 -26.83
CA ALA A 395 -2.52 -7.20 -25.90
C ALA A 395 -3.93 -6.78 -26.40
N SER A 396 -4.07 -5.57 -26.96
CA SER A 396 -5.31 -5.09 -27.56
C SER A 396 -5.74 -5.90 -28.78
N ALA A 397 -4.80 -6.28 -29.66
CA ALA A 397 -5.08 -7.09 -30.84
C ALA A 397 -5.45 -8.53 -30.47
N LEU A 398 -4.80 -9.11 -29.45
CA LEU A 398 -5.17 -10.40 -28.90
C LEU A 398 -6.59 -10.35 -28.32
N LEU A 399 -6.90 -9.33 -27.51
CA LEU A 399 -8.24 -9.17 -26.95
C LEU A 399 -9.29 -9.00 -28.05
N ALA A 400 -9.05 -8.12 -29.04
CA ALA A 400 -9.95 -7.94 -30.17
C ALA A 400 -10.23 -9.26 -30.91
N ALA A 401 -9.17 -10.04 -31.16
CA ALA A 401 -9.29 -11.34 -31.81
C ALA A 401 -10.09 -12.33 -30.96
N LEU A 402 -9.88 -12.36 -29.65
CA LEU A 402 -10.65 -13.23 -28.76
C LEU A 402 -12.12 -12.80 -28.70
N LEU A 403 -12.43 -11.51 -28.69
CA LEU A 403 -13.80 -10.99 -28.56
C LEU A 403 -14.61 -10.95 -29.87
N ASP A 404 -14.07 -11.41 -31.00
CA ASP A 404 -14.64 -11.28 -32.35
C ASP A 404 -14.88 -9.86 -32.84
N LEU A 405 -14.11 -8.90 -32.33
CA LEU A 405 -14.22 -7.55 -32.85
C LEU A 405 -13.73 -7.59 -34.32
N GLU A 406 -14.59 -7.15 -35.25
CA GLU A 406 -14.33 -7.25 -36.70
C GLU A 406 -12.92 -6.74 -37.04
N GLN A 407 -12.23 -7.34 -38.01
CA GLN A 407 -10.83 -6.98 -38.27
C GLN A 407 -10.67 -5.50 -38.70
N PRO A 408 -9.83 -4.68 -38.03
CA PRO A 408 -8.86 -4.98 -36.96
C PRO A 408 -9.31 -4.48 -35.57
N GLY A 409 -10.26 -5.17 -34.93
CA GLY A 409 -10.83 -4.73 -33.66
C GLY A 409 -11.81 -3.56 -33.78
N ALA A 410 -12.60 -3.52 -34.86
CA ALA A 410 -13.47 -2.39 -35.16
C ALA A 410 -14.50 -2.16 -34.05
N LEU A 411 -14.55 -0.93 -33.57
CA LEU A 411 -15.49 -0.45 -32.56
C LEU A 411 -16.58 0.35 -33.25
N SER A 412 -17.83 -0.13 -33.18
CA SER A 412 -18.97 0.51 -33.86
C SER A 412 -19.45 1.80 -33.17
N ALA A 413 -18.94 2.08 -31.97
CA ALA A 413 -19.26 3.27 -31.18
C ALA A 413 -18.10 3.67 -30.26
N LYS A 414 -18.28 4.77 -29.50
CA LYS A 414 -17.30 5.22 -28.51
C LYS A 414 -17.19 4.28 -27.31
N VAL A 415 -18.32 3.76 -26.87
CA VAL A 415 -18.41 2.92 -25.67
C VAL A 415 -19.32 1.74 -25.99
N GLY A 416 -18.83 0.55 -25.70
CA GLY A 416 -19.62 -0.66 -25.84
C GLY A 416 -19.15 -1.77 -24.93
N ILE A 417 -19.86 -2.88 -25.00
CA ILE A 417 -19.59 -4.06 -24.21
C ILE A 417 -19.55 -5.31 -25.07
N SER A 418 -18.52 -6.11 -24.88
CA SER A 418 -18.43 -7.47 -25.41
C SER A 418 -18.45 -8.45 -24.25
N SER A 419 -18.88 -9.70 -24.44
CA SER A 419 -18.90 -10.68 -23.35
C SER A 419 -18.50 -12.06 -23.79
N VAL A 420 -17.87 -12.79 -22.87
CA VAL A 420 -17.52 -14.20 -23.03
C VAL A 420 -18.32 -15.01 -22.01
N LEU A 421 -19.15 -15.92 -22.52
CA LEU A 421 -19.97 -16.81 -21.71
C LEU A 421 -19.14 -17.98 -21.18
N GLY A 422 -19.27 -18.25 -19.89
CA GLY A 422 -18.62 -19.35 -19.19
C GLY A 422 -19.43 -19.78 -17.97
N GLU A 423 -18.82 -20.55 -17.06
CA GLU A 423 -19.46 -20.84 -15.75
C GLU A 423 -19.66 -19.54 -14.95
N VAL A 424 -18.71 -18.62 -15.09
CA VAL A 424 -18.84 -17.23 -14.67
C VAL A 424 -18.54 -16.37 -15.89
N SER A 425 -19.56 -15.67 -16.41
CA SER A 425 -19.40 -14.80 -17.58
C SER A 425 -18.43 -13.64 -17.30
N SER A 426 -17.65 -13.27 -18.30
CA SER A 426 -16.75 -12.11 -18.27
C SER A 426 -17.18 -11.10 -19.34
N SER A 427 -17.44 -9.87 -18.94
CA SER A 427 -17.87 -8.79 -19.83
C SER A 427 -16.80 -7.69 -19.88
N TYR A 428 -16.48 -7.24 -21.08
CA TYR A 428 -15.46 -6.22 -21.34
C TYR A 428 -16.14 -4.91 -21.71
N LEU A 429 -16.12 -3.97 -20.78
CA LEU A 429 -16.49 -2.59 -21.06
C LEU A 429 -15.30 -1.90 -21.75
N ILE A 430 -15.51 -1.47 -23.00
CA ILE A 430 -14.47 -0.90 -23.86
C ILE A 430 -14.81 0.55 -24.17
N VAL A 431 -13.82 1.44 -24.03
CA VAL A 431 -13.92 2.85 -24.41
C VAL A 431 -12.88 3.19 -25.45
N ASP A 432 -13.34 3.57 -26.63
CA ASP A 432 -12.54 4.18 -27.69
C ASP A 432 -12.16 5.61 -27.24
N ASN A 433 -10.96 5.76 -26.70
CA ASN A 433 -10.50 7.02 -26.12
C ASN A 433 -10.03 8.00 -27.19
N ASN A 434 -9.47 7.46 -28.28
CA ASN A 434 -8.87 8.26 -29.35
C ASN A 434 -9.84 8.47 -30.55
N ASP A 435 -11.06 7.94 -30.45
CA ASP A 435 -12.15 8.02 -31.43
C ASP A 435 -11.75 7.49 -32.82
N ASN A 436 -10.86 6.48 -32.88
CA ASN A 436 -10.37 5.90 -34.13
C ASN A 436 -11.16 4.69 -34.63
N GLN A 437 -12.18 4.25 -33.86
CA GLN A 437 -13.04 3.10 -34.13
C GLN A 437 -12.29 1.76 -34.19
N ALA A 438 -11.20 1.60 -33.45
CA ALA A 438 -10.43 0.36 -33.39
C ALA A 438 -9.80 0.17 -32.01
N LEU A 439 -9.96 -1.03 -31.43
CA LEU A 439 -9.39 -1.35 -30.13
C LEU A 439 -7.84 -1.32 -30.16
N ASP A 440 -7.24 -0.37 -29.46
CA ASP A 440 -5.79 -0.23 -29.34
C ASP A 440 -5.30 0.07 -27.91
N ALA A 441 -4.02 0.42 -27.76
CA ALA A 441 -3.38 0.65 -26.46
C ALA A 441 -3.79 1.98 -25.79
N ALA A 442 -4.42 2.90 -26.52
CA ALA A 442 -4.94 4.15 -25.98
C ALA A 442 -6.32 3.97 -25.33
N ASP A 443 -6.98 2.85 -25.58
CA ASP A 443 -8.35 2.58 -25.15
C ASP A 443 -8.43 2.03 -23.74
N SER A 444 -9.54 2.36 -23.08
CA SER A 444 -9.84 1.80 -21.77
C SER A 444 -10.51 0.45 -21.93
N VAL A 445 -10.09 -0.52 -21.14
CA VAL A 445 -10.77 -1.81 -21.05
C VAL A 445 -10.91 -2.24 -19.60
N ILE A 446 -12.13 -2.60 -19.20
CA ILE A 446 -12.49 -2.97 -17.83
C ILE A 446 -13.24 -4.29 -17.88
N MET A 447 -12.81 -5.28 -17.09
CA MET A 447 -13.50 -6.56 -16.99
C MET A 447 -14.53 -6.54 -15.86
N LEU A 448 -15.78 -6.86 -16.18
CA LEU A 448 -16.89 -7.04 -15.25
C LEU A 448 -17.24 -8.53 -15.20
N GLN A 449 -17.11 -9.15 -14.04
CA GLN A 449 -17.34 -10.59 -13.87
C GLN A 449 -18.73 -10.89 -13.32
N GLY A 450 -19.35 -11.97 -13.79
CA GLY A 450 -20.58 -12.54 -13.24
C GLY A 450 -21.86 -11.79 -13.60
N LEU A 451 -21.80 -10.83 -14.53
CA LEU A 451 -22.96 -10.08 -15.00
C LEU A 451 -23.44 -10.60 -16.36
N GLU A 452 -24.75 -10.66 -16.51
CA GLU A 452 -25.38 -11.03 -17.78
C GLU A 452 -25.22 -9.90 -18.81
N HIS A 453 -24.84 -10.26 -20.04
CA HIS A 453 -24.57 -9.31 -21.11
C HIS A 453 -25.74 -8.34 -21.37
N GLN A 454 -26.96 -8.87 -21.49
CA GLN A 454 -28.14 -8.04 -21.73
C GLN A 454 -28.45 -7.12 -20.54
N ALA A 455 -28.21 -7.56 -19.30
CA ALA A 455 -28.43 -6.73 -18.12
C ALA A 455 -27.49 -5.51 -18.09
N LEU A 456 -26.27 -5.66 -18.61
CA LEU A 456 -25.31 -4.56 -18.77
C LEU A 456 -25.78 -3.57 -19.83
N LEU A 457 -26.25 -4.03 -20.99
CA LEU A 457 -26.79 -3.16 -22.05
C LEU A 457 -28.03 -2.38 -21.59
N ASP A 458 -28.91 -3.03 -20.84
CA ASP A 458 -30.16 -2.44 -20.37
C ASP A 458 -29.96 -1.51 -19.16
N GLY A 459 -28.96 -1.79 -18.33
CA GLY A 459 -28.80 -1.15 -17.02
C GLY A 459 -27.62 -0.19 -16.90
N LEU A 460 -26.51 -0.41 -17.62
CA LEU A 460 -25.31 0.41 -17.48
C LEU A 460 -25.31 1.53 -18.51
N HIS A 461 -25.11 2.76 -18.03
CA HIS A 461 -25.02 3.96 -18.86
C HIS A 461 -23.71 4.68 -18.59
N TYR A 462 -23.26 5.48 -19.56
CA TYR A 462 -22.08 6.32 -19.42
C TYR A 462 -22.39 7.80 -19.58
N ALA A 463 -21.68 8.64 -18.83
CA ALA A 463 -21.73 10.09 -18.94
C ALA A 463 -20.33 10.69 -18.70
N PRO A 464 -20.05 11.91 -19.19
CA PRO A 464 -18.85 12.63 -18.77
C PRO A 464 -18.80 12.77 -17.26
N GLN A 465 -17.62 12.62 -16.66
CA GLN A 465 -17.44 12.92 -15.26
C GLN A 465 -17.80 14.40 -15.02
N GLN A 466 -18.69 14.65 -14.05
CA GLN A 466 -19.01 16.02 -13.68
C GLN A 466 -17.78 16.64 -12.98
N LEU A 467 -17.15 17.60 -13.65
CA LEU A 467 -16.16 18.45 -13.01
C LEU A 467 -16.89 19.30 -11.96
N ALA A 468 -16.57 19.09 -10.68
CA ALA A 468 -16.98 20.01 -9.64
C ALA A 468 -16.23 21.34 -9.84
N ILE A 469 -16.79 22.24 -10.65
CA ILE A 469 -16.26 23.60 -10.80
C ILE A 469 -16.65 24.37 -9.52
N ASN A 470 -15.70 24.52 -8.60
CA ASN A 470 -15.76 25.45 -7.46
C ASN A 470 -17.02 25.35 -6.56
N GLY A 471 -17.28 24.16 -5.98
CA GLY A 471 -18.08 24.07 -4.74
C GLY A 471 -19.56 24.45 -4.82
N VAL A 472 -20.19 24.42 -6.00
CA VAL A 472 -21.66 24.52 -6.13
C VAL A 472 -22.20 23.17 -6.58
N ALA A 473 -22.97 22.50 -5.72
CA ALA A 473 -23.80 21.37 -6.11
C ALA A 473 -24.89 21.86 -7.08
N ASP A 474 -25.03 21.18 -8.22
CA ASP A 474 -26.06 21.50 -9.22
C ASP A 474 -27.48 21.19 -8.66
N PRO A 475 -28.51 22.01 -8.90
CA PRO A 475 -29.84 21.89 -8.27
C PRO A 475 -30.72 20.74 -8.82
N SER A 476 -30.19 19.83 -9.64
CA SER A 476 -31.00 18.85 -10.36
C SER A 476 -31.48 17.64 -9.53
N SER A 477 -31.20 17.62 -8.21
CA SER A 477 -31.80 16.65 -7.27
C SER A 477 -33.16 17.09 -6.69
N ASP A 478 -33.62 18.31 -6.99
CA ASP A 478 -34.93 18.80 -6.58
C ASP A 478 -35.76 19.08 -7.85
N LEU A 479 -36.34 18.03 -8.45
CA LEU A 479 -37.57 18.03 -9.26
C LEU A 479 -37.80 16.68 -9.97
N ALA A 480 -38.23 15.67 -9.20
CA ALA A 480 -39.18 14.66 -9.68
C ALA A 480 -39.75 13.85 -8.50
N ALA A 481 -40.86 14.37 -7.95
CA ALA A 481 -41.95 13.73 -7.19
C ALA A 481 -41.64 12.85 -5.97
#